data_AF-A0A1H2BRD8-F1
#
_entry.id   AF-A0A1H2BRD8-F1
#
_cell.length_a   1.000
_cell.length_b   1.000
_cell.length_c   1.000
_cell.angle_alpha   90.00
_cell.angle_beta   90.00
_cell.angle_gamma   90.00
#
_symmetry.space_group_name_H-M   'P 1'
#
loop_
_entity.id
_entity.type
_entity.pdbx_description
1 polymer ?
#
loop_
_entity_poly.entity_id
_entity_poly.type
_entity_poly.pdbx_seq_one_letter_code
_entity_poly.pdbx_strand_id
1 'polypeptide(L)' 'MKHEPNPPIAIMADRMKPLPRRHRIAHLRALIGQQPLQSTRRRELAALLRDETTAQAGEGGCAV' A
#
# COMPACT_ATOMS: atom_id res chain seq x y z
N MET A 1 -1.78 1.02 -29.03
CA MET A 1 -1.65 1.63 -27.69
C MET A 1 -1.17 0.53 -26.76
N LYS A 2 0.07 0.62 -26.27
CA LYS A 2 0.66 -0.44 -25.43
C LYS A 2 0.00 -0.35 -24.04
N HIS A 3 -0.94 -1.26 -23.75
CA HIS A 3 -1.38 -1.48 -22.37
C HIS A 3 -0.21 -2.15 -21.64
N GLU A 4 0.61 -1.35 -20.99
CA GLU A 4 1.47 -1.87 -19.93
C GLU A 4 0.51 -2.46 -18.89
N PRO A 5 0.58 -3.77 -18.59
CA PRO A 5 -0.24 -4.35 -17.54
C PRO A 5 0.31 -3.78 -16.24
N ASN A 6 -0.27 -2.65 -15.82
CA ASN A 6 0.04 -2.08 -14.54
C ASN A 6 -0.22 -3.19 -13.51
N PRO A 7 0.81 -3.72 -12.84
CA PRO A 7 0.68 -4.99 -12.15
C PRO A 7 -0.47 -4.91 -11.14
N PRO A 8 -1.27 -5.99 -11.01
CA PRO A 8 -2.30 -6.06 -10.00
C PRO A 8 -1.75 -5.62 -8.67
N ILE A 9 -2.54 -4.84 -7.93
CA ILE A 9 -2.16 -4.33 -6.61
C ILE A 9 -1.73 -5.47 -5.68
N ALA A 10 -2.31 -6.66 -5.84
CA ALA A 10 -1.90 -7.89 -5.14
C ALA A 10 -0.43 -8.28 -5.40
N ILE A 11 0.06 -8.18 -6.63
CA ILE A 11 1.46 -8.51 -6.97
C ILE A 11 2.41 -7.47 -6.37
N MET A 12 2.01 -6.18 -6.38
CA MET A 12 2.79 -5.13 -5.71
C MET A 12 2.86 -5.38 -4.20
N ALA A 13 1.74 -5.74 -3.57
CA ALA A 13 1.70 -6.07 -2.14
C ALA A 13 2.61 -7.26 -1.81
N ASP A 14 2.61 -8.31 -2.65
CA ASP A 14 3.49 -9.47 -2.48
C ASP A 14 4.98 -9.09 -2.56
N ARG A 15 5.35 -8.25 -3.53
CA ARG A 15 6.72 -7.70 -3.65
C ARG A 15 7.13 -6.81 -2.48
N MET A 16 6.17 -6.20 -1.81
CA MET A 16 6.40 -5.34 -0.65
C MET A 16 6.47 -6.11 0.67
N LYS A 17 6.00 -7.36 0.71
CA LYS A 17 6.01 -8.25 1.88
C LYS A 17 7.37 -8.37 2.59
N PRO A 18 8.54 -8.45 1.90
CA PRO A 18 9.84 -8.48 2.57
C PRO A 18 10.27 -7.12 3.16
N LEU A 19 9.60 -6.02 2.82
CA LEU A 19 9.98 -4.69 3.29
C LEU A 19 9.53 -4.47 4.74
N PRO A 20 10.32 -3.72 5.54
CA PRO A 20 9.88 -3.25 6.84
C PRO A 20 8.57 -2.48 6.71
N ARG A 21 7.68 -2.62 7.68
CA ARG A 21 6.34 -2.02 7.66
C ARG A 21 6.34 -0.51 7.38
N ARG A 22 7.29 0.22 7.97
CA ARG A 22 7.46 1.67 7.72
C ARG A 22 7.71 1.97 6.24
N HIS A 23 8.52 1.13 5.57
CA HIS A 23 8.75 1.23 4.13
C HIS A 23 7.51 0.85 3.33
N ARG A 24 6.75 -0.17 3.75
CA ARG A 24 5.47 -0.53 3.11
C ARG A 24 4.48 0.63 3.13
N ILE A 25 4.28 1.26 4.28
CA ILE A 25 3.41 2.43 4.46
C ILE A 25 3.87 3.62 3.61
N ALA A 26 5.18 3.94 3.63
CA ALA A 26 5.73 5.03 2.83
C ALA A 26 5.54 4.79 1.32
N HIS A 27 5.76 3.55 0.87
CA HIS A 27 5.60 3.17 -0.52
C HIS A 27 4.13 3.21 -0.96
N LEU A 28 3.19 2.73 -0.13
CA LEU A 28 1.76 2.84 -0.39
C LEU A 28 1.31 4.31 -0.50
N ARG A 29 1.80 5.19 0.38
CA ARG A 29 1.54 6.64 0.30
C ARG A 29 2.07 7.26 -0.99
N ALA A 30 3.29 6.90 -1.40
CA ALA A 30 3.86 7.36 -2.66
C ALA A 30 3.03 6.90 -3.87
N LEU A 31 2.64 5.63 -3.91
CA LEU A 31 1.78 5.08 -4.97
C LEU A 31 0.43 5.79 -5.03
N ILE A 32 -0.21 6.05 -3.90
CA ILE A 32 -1.48 6.80 -3.84
C ILE A 32 -1.32 8.21 -4.40
N GLY A 33 -0.22 8.89 -4.06
CA GLY A 33 0.09 10.23 -4.57
C GLY A 33 0.27 10.28 -6.09
N GLN A 34 0.73 9.18 -6.70
CA GLN A 34 0.89 9.05 -8.15
C GLN A 34 -0.40 8.68 -8.89
N GLN A 35 -1.48 8.30 -8.18
CA GLN A 35 -2.75 7.93 -8.81
C GLN A 35 -3.72 9.13 -8.91
N PRO A 36 -4.46 9.26 -10.04
CA PRO A 36 -5.54 10.23 -10.17
C PRO A 36 -6.57 10.08 -9.03
N LEU A 37 -7.14 11.20 -8.57
CA LEU A 37 -8.06 11.23 -7.42
C LEU A 37 -9.25 10.27 -7.56
N GLN A 38 -9.74 10.03 -8.78
CA GLN A 38 -10.94 9.22 -9.02
C GLN A 38 -10.64 7.77 -9.45
N SER A 39 -9.36 7.36 -9.50
CA SER A 39 -9.01 6.02 -9.94
C SER A 39 -9.43 4.96 -8.92
N THR A 40 -10.07 3.89 -9.38
CA THR A 40 -10.36 2.68 -8.57
C THR A 40 -9.09 2.16 -7.89
N ARG A 41 -7.97 2.18 -8.62
CA ARG A 41 -6.64 1.82 -8.12
C ARG A 41 -6.21 2.62 -6.88
N ARG A 42 -6.57 3.90 -6.80
CA ARG A 42 -6.27 4.75 -5.62
C ARG A 42 -7.07 4.28 -4.41
N ARG A 43 -8.33 3.89 -4.59
CA ARG A 43 -9.18 3.35 -3.53
C ARG A 43 -8.62 2.01 -3.01
N GLU A 44 -8.17 1.13 -3.89
CA GLU A 44 -7.56 -0.15 -3.53
C GLU A 44 -6.25 0.06 -2.74
N LEU A 45 -5.37 0.94 -3.20
CA LEU A 45 -4.14 1.29 -2.48
C LEU A 45 -4.43 1.91 -1.10
N ALA A 46 -5.45 2.76 -1.00
CA ALA A 46 -5.87 3.34 0.26
C ALA A 46 -6.45 2.30 1.24
N ALA A 47 -7.16 1.29 0.72
CA ALA A 47 -7.66 0.17 1.53
C ALA A 47 -6.49 -0.66 2.10
N LEU A 48 -5.50 -0.99 1.26
CA LEU A 48 -4.27 -1.67 1.71
C LEU A 48 -3.49 -0.85 2.73
N LEU A 49 -3.37 0.46 2.54
CA LEU A 49 -2.69 1.34 3.50
C LEU A 49 -3.39 1.33 4.85
N ARG A 50 -4.73 1.30 4.87
CA ARG A 50 -5.50 1.20 6.11
C ARG A 50 -5.26 -0.15 6.77
N ASP A 51 -5.34 -1.25 6.03
CA ASP A 51 -5.07 -2.60 6.55
C ASP A 51 -3.67 -2.69 7.16
N GLU A 52 -2.65 -2.22 6.42
CA GLU A 52 -1.25 -2.15 6.86
C GLU A 52 -1.02 -1.17 8.02
N THR A 53 -1.96 -0.27 8.33
CA THR A 53 -1.88 0.60 9.52
C THR A 53 -2.65 0.00 10.69
N THR A 54 -3.81 -0.61 10.43
CA THR A 54 -4.70 -1.26 11.41
C THR A 54 -4.15 -2.58 11.93
N ALA A 55 -3.35 -3.31 11.14
CA ALA A 55 -2.63 -4.52 11.58
C ALA A 55 -1.62 -4.26 12.73
N GLN A 56 -1.53 -3.04 13.28
CA GLN A 56 -0.72 -2.68 14.46
C GLN A 56 -1.59 -2.54 15.71
N ALA A 57 -2.91 -2.39 15.55
CA ALA A 57 -3.81 -2.26 16.69
C ALA A 57 -4.00 -3.59 17.46
N GLY A 58 -3.42 -4.69 16.95
CA GLY A 58 -3.46 -6.03 17.57
C GLY A 58 -2.14 -6.53 18.16
N GLU A 59 -1.00 -5.82 18.00
CA GLU A 59 0.26 -6.20 18.65
C GLU A 59 0.90 -5.00 19.31
N GLY A 60 0.94 -5.06 20.65
CA GLY A 60 1.36 -3.99 21.53
C GLY A 60 2.83 -3.60 21.37
N GLY A 61 3.12 -2.37 21.77
CA GLY A 61 4.49 -1.90 21.91
C GLY A 61 4.66 -0.41 21.64
N CYS A 62 3.99 0.42 22.44
CA CYS A 62 4.48 1.77 22.69
C CYS A 62 5.83 1.64 23.42
N ALA A 63 6.92 2.02 22.78
CA ALA A 63 8.18 2.30 23.46
C ALA A 63 8.45 3.79 23.25
N VAL A 64 8.03 4.57 24.25
CA VAL A 64 8.51 5.94 24.50
C VAL A 64 9.78 5.88 25.34
#